data_AF-A0A1Z4R9Z8-F1
#
_entry.id   AF-A0A1Z4R9Z8-F1
#
_cell.length_a   1.000
_cell.length_b   1.000
_cell.length_c   1.000
_cell.angle_alpha   90.00
_cell.angle_beta   90.00
_cell.angle_gamma   90.00
#
_symmetry.space_group_name_H-M   'P 1'
#
loop_
_entity.id
_entity.type
_entity.pdbx_description
1 polymer ?
#
loop_
_entity_poly.entity_id
_entity_poly.type
_entity_poly.pdbx_seq_one_letter_code
_entity_poly.pdbx_strand_id
1 'polypeptide(L)'
;MTSNDTLIHKQIRVRIPKDYREEPVISRLVSDYGLVINIRAAILGANAVGDGWFDLDLQGTAEQIELALTYLRNLALEIWDNTNKGSW
;
A
#
# COMPACT_ATOMS: atom_id res chain seq x y z
N MET A 1 21.90 1.94 -15.72
CA MET A 1 20.70 1.13 -15.48
C MET A 1 19.52 2.05 -15.74
N THR A 2 18.83 1.88 -16.86
CA THR A 2 17.64 2.68 -17.18
C THR A 2 16.49 2.12 -16.36
N SER A 3 16.19 2.72 -15.22
CA SER A 3 14.91 2.52 -14.56
C SER A 3 13.85 2.88 -15.61
N ASN A 4 12.99 1.93 -15.97
CA ASN A 4 11.91 2.21 -16.90
C ASN A 4 11.03 3.28 -16.26
N ASP A 5 11.06 4.50 -16.80
CA ASP A 5 10.26 5.65 -16.35
C ASP A 5 8.75 5.47 -16.59
N THR A 6 8.35 4.32 -17.12
CA THR A 6 6.95 3.95 -17.29
C THR A 6 6.27 3.85 -15.93
N LEU A 7 5.33 4.77 -15.70
CA LEU A 7 4.43 4.70 -14.56
C LEU A 7 3.46 3.53 -14.76
N ILE A 8 3.38 2.67 -13.74
CA ILE A 8 2.44 1.55 -13.69
C ILE A 8 1.51 1.72 -12.50
N HIS A 9 0.38 1.00 -12.55
CA HIS A 9 -0.58 0.93 -11.45
C HIS A 9 -0.55 -0.45 -10.81
N LYS A 10 -0.60 -0.49 -9.48
CA LYS A 10 -0.67 -1.75 -8.72
C LYS A 10 -1.69 -1.64 -7.61
N GLN A 11 -2.68 -2.54 -7.65
CA GLN A 11 -3.73 -2.60 -6.65
C GLN A 11 -3.35 -3.59 -5.56
N ILE A 12 -3.37 -3.11 -4.32
CA ILE A 12 -3.12 -3.92 -3.14
C ILE A 12 -4.21 -3.73 -2.11
N ARG A 13 -4.43 -4.77 -1.31
CA ARG A 13 -5.09 -4.64 -0.02
C ARG A 13 -4.02 -4.69 1.07
N VAL A 14 -4.08 -3.79 2.03
CA VAL A 14 -3.17 -3.78 3.19
C VAL A 14 -3.98 -3.75 4.48
N ARG A 15 -3.59 -4.59 5.43
CA ARG A 15 -4.07 -4.55 6.81
C ARG A 15 -3.07 -3.76 7.64
N ILE A 16 -3.50 -2.64 8.22
CA ILE A 16 -2.71 -1.80 9.12
C ILE A 16 -3.20 -2.03 10.55
N PRO A 17 -2.40 -2.70 11.40
CA PRO A 17 -2.76 -2.93 12.79
C PRO A 17 -2.98 -1.62 13.55
N LYS A 18 -3.82 -1.67 14.59
CA LYS A 18 -4.11 -0.49 15.43
C LYS A 18 -2.84 0.16 16.03
N ASP A 19 -1.80 -0.63 16.27
CA ASP A 19 -0.57 -0.16 16.92
C ASP A 19 0.25 0.76 15.99
N TYR A 20 -0.03 0.74 14.68
CA TYR A 20 0.56 1.63 13.68
C TYR A 20 -0.29 2.87 13.38
N ARG A 21 -1.33 3.16 14.16
CA ARG A 21 -2.23 4.32 13.92
C ARG A 21 -1.53 5.67 14.01
N GLU A 22 -0.53 5.79 14.87
CA GLU A 22 0.24 7.03 15.01
C GLU A 22 1.35 7.15 13.97
N GLU A 23 1.65 6.06 13.27
CA GLU A 23 2.61 6.07 12.17
C GLU A 23 1.92 6.47 10.86
N PRO A 24 2.44 7.47 10.13
CA PRO A 24 1.86 7.90 8.87
C PRO A 24 2.27 6.95 7.73
N VAL A 25 1.91 5.66 7.83
CA VAL A 25 2.36 4.59 6.92
C VAL A 25 2.07 4.94 5.46
N ILE A 26 0.83 5.34 5.15
CA ILE A 26 0.43 5.72 3.78
C ILE A 26 1.15 7.00 3.32
N SER A 27 1.30 8.00 4.20
CA SER A 27 1.99 9.25 3.84
C SER A 27 3.48 9.03 3.56
N ARG A 28 4.12 8.06 4.23
CA ARG A 28 5.50 7.64 3.92
C ARG A 28 5.63 7.00 2.55
N LEU A 29 4.64 6.23 2.09
CA LEU A 29 4.62 5.72 0.70
C LEU A 29 4.72 6.86 -0.32
N VAL A 30 4.04 7.97 -0.05
CA VAL A 30 4.09 9.16 -0.90
C VAL A 30 5.43 9.89 -0.76
N SER A 31 5.84 10.17 0.48
CA SER A 31 6.96 11.08 0.77
C SER A 31 8.33 10.43 0.54
N ASP A 32 8.48 9.17 0.94
CA ASP A 32 9.78 8.49 0.97
C ASP A 32 10.01 7.64 -0.31
N TYR A 33 8.94 7.20 -0.97
CA TYR A 33 9.01 6.35 -2.17
C TYR A 33 8.48 7.02 -3.44
N GLY A 34 7.95 8.25 -3.34
CA GLY A 34 7.51 9.04 -4.49
C GLY A 34 6.28 8.46 -5.20
N LEU A 35 5.44 7.71 -4.49
CA LEU A 35 4.23 7.13 -5.06
C LEU A 35 3.06 8.12 -5.03
N VAL A 36 2.18 8.02 -6.03
CA VAL A 36 0.82 8.56 -5.94
C VAL A 36 -0.09 7.44 -5.45
N ILE A 37 -0.84 7.70 -4.38
CA ILE A 37 -1.72 6.72 -3.74
C ILE A 37 -3.17 7.15 -3.93
N ASN A 38 -4.00 6.24 -4.44
CA ASN A 38 -5.45 6.40 -4.42
C ASN A 38 -6.07 5.37 -3.47
N ILE A 39 -6.85 5.85 -2.48
CA ILE A 39 -7.56 4.99 -1.53
C ILE A 39 -8.93 4.66 -2.13
N ARG A 40 -9.10 3.42 -2.61
CA ARG A 40 -10.33 2.97 -3.27
C ARG A 40 -11.41 2.59 -2.28
N ALA A 41 -11.01 2.01 -1.15
CA ALA A 41 -11.88 1.67 -0.04
C ALA A 41 -11.06 1.60 1.26
N ALA A 42 -11.71 1.89 2.38
CA ALA A 42 -11.11 1.74 3.70
C ALA A 42 -12.16 1.28 4.71
N ILE A 43 -11.82 0.29 5.52
CA ILE A 43 -12.59 -0.13 6.69
C ILE A 43 -11.70 0.12 7.90
N LEU A 44 -12.13 1.00 8.79
CA LEU A 44 -11.46 1.28 10.05
C LEU A 44 -12.27 0.62 11.17
N GLY A 45 -11.59 -0.13 12.05
CA GLY A 45 -12.23 -0.64 13.27
C GLY A 45 -12.92 0.49 14.05
N ALA A 46 -14.17 0.26 14.46
CA ALA A 46 -14.99 1.24 15.18
C ALA A 46 -14.27 1.71 16.46
N ASN A 47 -14.35 3.02 16.76
CA ASN A 47 -13.69 3.66 17.91
C ASN A 47 -12.19 3.37 18.04
N ALA A 48 -11.52 3.17 16.90
CA ALA A 48 -10.12 2.78 16.85
C ALA A 48 -9.77 1.40 17.46
N VAL A 49 -10.78 0.57 17.72
CA VAL A 49 -10.62 -0.78 18.24
C VAL A 49 -10.46 -1.75 17.07
N GLY A 50 -9.24 -2.23 16.87
CA GLY A 50 -8.90 -3.21 15.83
C GLY A 50 -8.21 -2.61 14.61
N ASP A 51 -7.98 -3.45 13.60
CA ASP A 51 -7.14 -3.13 12.46
C ASP A 51 -7.91 -2.34 11.40
N GLY A 52 -7.16 -1.58 10.60
CA GLY A 52 -7.66 -0.92 9.40
C GLY A 52 -7.36 -1.75 8.16
N TRP A 53 -8.33 -1.89 7.27
CA TRP A 53 -8.17 -2.51 5.96
C TRP A 53 -8.27 -1.45 4.88
N PHE A 54 -7.30 -1.40 3.99
CA PHE A 54 -7.23 -0.39 2.93
C PHE A 54 -7.02 -1.05 1.58
N ASP A 55 -7.87 -0.70 0.63
CA ASP A 55 -7.67 -1.01 -0.79
C ASP A 55 -7.00 0.19 -1.45
N LEU A 56 -5.75 0.01 -1.86
CA LEU A 56 -4.90 1.06 -2.42
C LEU A 56 -4.62 0.77 -3.89
N ASP A 57 -4.65 1.82 -4.71
CA ASP A 57 -4.04 1.81 -6.04
C ASP A 57 -2.76 2.65 -5.98
N LEU A 58 -1.63 1.98 -6.20
CA LEU A 58 -0.30 2.57 -6.19
C LEU A 58 0.08 2.95 -7.61
N GLN A 59 0.47 4.21 -7.84
CA GLN A 59 1.02 4.66 -9.10
C GLN A 59 2.47 5.13 -8.91
N GLY A 60 3.37 4.59 -9.73
CA GLY A 60 4.80 4.88 -9.69
C GLY A 60 5.56 4.03 -10.70
N THR A 61 6.88 4.13 -10.73
CA THR A 61 7.71 3.19 -11.49
C THR A 61 7.71 1.81 -10.82
N ALA A 62 8.08 0.77 -11.58
CA ALA A 62 8.20 -0.58 -11.02
C ALA A 62 9.15 -0.64 -9.82
N GLU A 63 10.25 0.12 -9.86
CA GLU A 63 11.23 0.20 -8.78
C GLU A 63 10.65 0.88 -7.54
N GLN A 64 9.98 2.02 -7.69
CA GLN A 64 9.33 2.72 -6.57
C GLN A 64 8.28 1.84 -5.89
N ILE A 65 7.47 1.13 -6.68
CA ILE A 65 6.44 0.23 -6.17
C ILE A 65 7.08 -0.94 -5.42
N GLU A 66 8.13 -1.58 -5.95
CA GLU A 66 8.79 -2.69 -5.24
C GLU A 66 9.49 -2.26 -3.94
N LEU A 67 10.10 -1.07 -3.92
CA LEU A 67 10.68 -0.50 -2.70
C LEU A 67 9.59 -0.24 -1.64
N ALA A 68 8.46 0.36 -2.05
CA ALA A 68 7.32 0.61 -1.17
C ALA A 68 6.68 -0.68 -0.62
N LEU A 69 6.52 -1.71 -1.47
CA LEU A 69 6.03 -3.01 -1.01
C LEU A 69 6.98 -3.68 -0.04
N THR A 70 8.29 -3.53 -0.24
CA THR A 70 9.31 -4.05 0.68
C THR A 70 9.23 -3.35 2.04
N TYR A 71 9.02 -2.04 2.07
CA TYR A 71 8.75 -1.30 3.31
C TYR A 71 7.52 -1.82 4.06
N LEU A 72 6.40 -1.99 3.36
CA LEU A 72 5.17 -2.51 3.97
C LEU A 72 5.35 -3.94 4.52
N ARG A 73 6.09 -4.81 3.80
CA ARG A 73 6.45 -6.16 4.28
C ARG A 73 7.35 -6.12 5.52
N ASN A 74 8.29 -5.18 5.58
CA ASN A 74 9.19 -5.01 6.74
C ASN A 74 8.46 -4.53 7.99
N LEU A 75 7.36 -3.79 7.83
CA LEU A 75 6.44 -3.44 8.91
C LEU A 75 5.57 -4.63 9.37
N ALA A 76 5.76 -5.82 8.80
CA ALA A 76 4.96 -7.02 9.01
C ALA A 76 3.46 -6.81 8.70
N LEU A 77 3.15 -5.91 7.75
CA LEU A 77 1.78 -5.71 7.28
C LEU A 77 1.43 -6.83 6.30
N GLU A 78 0.22 -7.38 6.46
CA GLU A 78 -0.33 -8.34 5.51
C GLU A 78 -0.74 -7.58 4.24
N ILE A 79 -0.15 -7.97 3.10
CA ILE A 79 -0.42 -7.38 1.79
C ILE A 79 -0.97 -8.46 0.87
N TRP A 80 -2.11 -8.18 0.23
CA TRP A 80 -2.65 -9.01 -0.84
C TRP A 80 -2.51 -8.27 -2.16
N ASP A 81 -1.76 -8.86 -3.09
CA ASP A 81 -1.63 -8.36 -4.45
C ASP A 81 -2.82 -8.86 -5.30
N ASN A 82 -3.54 -7.94 -5.92
CA ASN A 82 -4.69 -8.28 -6.75
C ASN A 82 -4.29 -8.75 -8.17
N THR A 83 -3.00 -9.06 -8.39
CA THR A 83 -2.49 -9.68 -9.63
C THR A 83 -3.11 -11.05 -9.90
N ASN A 84 -3.70 -11.69 -8.89
CA ASN A 84 -4.62 -12.80 -9.11
C ASN A 84 -6.06 -12.24 -9.20
N LYS A 85 -6.44 -11.76 -10.40
CA LYS A 85 -7.85 -11.68 -10.77
C LYS A 85 -8.41 -13.11 -10.80
N GLY A 86 -8.77 -13.62 -9.62
CA GLY A 86 -9.76 -14.66 -9.51
C GLY A 86 -11.05 -14.11 -10.10
N SER A 87 -11.32 -14.48 -11.34
CA SER A 87 -12.64 -14.38 -11.94
C SER A 87 -13.65 -14.97 -10.95
N TRP A 88 -14.50 -14.10 -10.39
CA TRP A 88 -15.77 -14.51 -9.80
C TRP A 88 -16.84 -14.35 -10.87
#